data_AF-A0A397CEG7-F1
#
_entry.id   AF-A0A397CEG7-F1
#
_cell.length_a   1.000
_cell.length_b   1.000
_cell.length_c   1.000
_cell.angle_alpha   90.00
_cell.angle_beta   90.00
_cell.angle_gamma   90.00
#
_symmetry.space_group_name_H-M   'P 1'
#
loop_
_entity.id
_entity.type
_entity.pdbx_description
1 polymer ?
#
loop_
_entity_poly.entity_id
_entity_poly.type
_entity_poly.pdbx_seq_one_letter_code
_entity_poly.pdbx_strand_id
1 'polypeptide(L)'
;SQADQANANGILVEKAFVAFITPFFDAVLANCDMVFVNSEQVAWMHQGPPLPRSSTNLKPIGFATYRGMYHATAAPMDHVHYRPSEHAFQFGEPEKKWMGYVVLFESKLRITDAAFGQVVKYLLRLFPTGFGSAVLFDLRSFWLITSFKTVILHVKKANWVDGGSKALFESFVSDQTWMHRLRTVCLALGVDVMESGAFLGRGAYGRVFKVERKADKKVLALKLVDSSSTSDLYREELALTNAELTGLTAHVEHGLVNFPGGAALLVTPVGAPLPRPTTLQEVVNLFDLLSQLHEKNVIHGDPRAPNVIVVKDNDKDKLLWIDLVEALEVAPAFCTTDAAILTRSILRLPHRSLLEEPLESLTDEYGEAPTSENAHRLATAVFQSTKFSA
;
A
#
# COMPACT_ATOMS: atom_id res chain seq x y z
N SER A 1 -16.36 -6.66 -31.26
CA SER A 1 -17.38 -6.91 -32.31
C SER A 1 -16.85 -7.93 -33.32
N GLN A 2 -17.65 -8.40 -34.29
CA GLN A 2 -17.12 -9.25 -35.37
C GLN A 2 -16.08 -8.51 -36.24
N ALA A 3 -16.24 -7.20 -36.43
CA ALA A 3 -15.26 -6.37 -37.15
C ALA A 3 -13.91 -6.30 -36.40
N ASP A 4 -13.94 -6.09 -35.08
CA ASP A 4 -12.72 -6.11 -34.26
C ASP A 4 -12.03 -7.47 -34.28
N GLN A 5 -12.82 -8.56 -34.31
CA GLN A 5 -12.29 -9.92 -34.39
C GLN A 5 -11.57 -10.17 -35.73
N ALA A 6 -12.07 -9.60 -36.84
CA ALA A 6 -11.40 -9.68 -38.14
C ALA A 6 -10.04 -8.94 -38.10
N ASN A 7 -9.99 -7.76 -37.48
CA ASN A 7 -8.75 -7.01 -37.29
C ASN A 7 -7.76 -7.77 -36.40
N ALA A 8 -8.22 -8.34 -35.28
CA ALA A 8 -7.40 -9.12 -34.37
C ALA A 8 -6.75 -10.34 -35.06
N ASN A 9 -7.50 -11.03 -35.91
CA ASN A 9 -7.00 -12.20 -36.66
C ASN A 9 -5.82 -11.88 -37.59
N GLY A 10 -5.65 -10.61 -38.00
CA GLY A 10 -4.53 -10.16 -38.83
C GLY A 10 -3.26 -9.85 -38.04
N ILE A 11 -3.30 -9.90 -36.70
CA ILE A 11 -2.16 -9.54 -35.86
C ILE A 11 -1.21 -10.75 -35.71
N LEU A 12 0.06 -10.54 -36.05
CA LEU A 12 1.10 -11.59 -36.07
C LEU A 12 2.11 -11.49 -34.92
N VAL A 13 1.98 -10.48 -34.06
CA VAL A 13 2.94 -10.19 -32.98
C VAL A 13 2.17 -9.98 -31.67
N GLU A 14 2.56 -10.71 -30.60
CA GLU A 14 1.88 -10.66 -29.29
C GLU A 14 1.79 -9.24 -28.74
N LYS A 15 2.89 -8.48 -28.80
CA LYS A 15 2.91 -7.09 -28.33
C LYS A 15 1.95 -6.17 -29.09
N ALA A 16 1.80 -6.37 -30.40
CA ALA A 16 0.81 -5.63 -31.18
C ALA A 16 -0.62 -6.01 -30.81
N PHE A 17 -0.85 -7.28 -30.45
CA PHE A 17 -2.15 -7.74 -29.97
C PHE A 17 -2.49 -7.17 -28.59
N VAL A 18 -1.53 -7.13 -27.67
CA VAL A 18 -1.70 -6.48 -26.36
C VAL A 18 -2.09 -5.02 -26.54
N ALA A 19 -1.34 -4.27 -27.37
CA ALA A 19 -1.69 -2.87 -27.66
C ALA A 19 -3.08 -2.70 -28.28
N PHE A 20 -3.51 -3.64 -29.13
CA PHE A 20 -4.84 -3.64 -29.75
C PHE A 20 -5.97 -3.89 -28.74
N ILE A 21 -5.77 -4.81 -27.78
CA ILE A 21 -6.84 -5.21 -26.84
C ILE A 21 -6.88 -4.36 -25.56
N THR A 22 -5.79 -3.69 -25.18
CA THR A 22 -5.74 -2.86 -23.95
C THR A 22 -6.88 -1.83 -23.85
N PRO A 23 -7.26 -1.07 -24.91
CA PRO A 23 -8.38 -0.14 -24.81
C PRO A 23 -9.71 -0.81 -24.41
N PHE A 24 -9.93 -2.07 -24.80
CA PHE A 24 -11.08 -2.85 -24.35
C PHE A 24 -10.96 -3.17 -22.84
N PHE A 25 -9.79 -3.58 -22.37
CA PHE A 25 -9.58 -3.83 -20.94
C PHE A 25 -9.82 -2.56 -20.11
N ASP A 26 -9.30 -1.41 -20.54
CA ASP A 26 -9.49 -0.18 -19.77
C ASP A 26 -10.96 0.25 -19.72
N ALA A 27 -11.70 0.12 -20.83
CA ALA A 27 -13.13 0.41 -20.85
C ALA A 27 -13.93 -0.53 -19.92
N VAL A 28 -13.56 -1.81 -19.87
CA VAL A 28 -14.22 -2.81 -19.03
C VAL A 28 -13.86 -2.64 -17.55
N LEU A 29 -12.59 -2.42 -17.25
CA LEU A 29 -12.07 -2.28 -15.89
C LEU A 29 -12.49 -0.95 -15.26
N ALA A 30 -12.65 0.11 -16.05
CA ALA A 30 -13.14 1.40 -15.57
C ALA A 30 -14.54 1.32 -14.93
N ASN A 31 -15.39 0.39 -15.38
CA ASN A 31 -16.71 0.15 -14.76
C ASN A 31 -16.59 -0.36 -13.31
N CYS A 32 -15.44 -0.92 -12.96
CA CYS A 32 -15.14 -1.51 -11.65
C CYS A 32 -14.06 -0.74 -10.88
N ASP A 33 -13.73 0.50 -11.30
CA ASP A 33 -12.66 1.33 -10.74
C ASP A 33 -11.26 0.66 -10.76
N MET A 34 -11.07 -0.26 -11.71
CA MET A 34 -9.81 -0.95 -11.95
C MET A 34 -9.11 -0.39 -13.19
N VAL A 35 -7.82 -0.68 -13.30
CA VAL A 35 -6.96 -0.36 -14.43
C VAL A 35 -6.16 -1.57 -14.84
N PHE A 36 -5.89 -1.68 -16.13
CA PHE A 36 -4.89 -2.61 -16.63
C PHE A 36 -3.52 -1.94 -16.60
N VAL A 37 -2.56 -2.57 -15.93
CA VAL A 37 -1.18 -2.09 -15.83
C VAL A 37 -0.28 -3.03 -16.60
N ASN A 38 0.35 -2.51 -17.66
CA ASN A 38 1.33 -3.27 -18.42
C ASN A 38 2.61 -3.41 -17.60
N SER A 39 3.08 -4.63 -17.47
CA SER A 39 4.25 -4.95 -16.65
C SER A 39 5.27 -5.84 -17.36
N GLU A 40 5.11 -6.07 -18.66
CA GLU A 40 5.96 -6.98 -19.45
C GLU A 40 7.47 -6.64 -19.29
N GLN A 41 7.78 -5.35 -19.16
CA GLN A 41 9.15 -4.85 -19.04
C GLN A 41 9.60 -4.57 -17.62
N VAL A 42 8.69 -4.70 -16.64
CA VAL A 42 8.98 -4.49 -15.23
C VAL A 42 9.18 -5.87 -14.60
N ALA A 43 10.42 -6.17 -14.20
CA ALA A 43 10.73 -7.46 -13.58
C ALA A 43 10.33 -7.47 -12.09
N TRP A 44 9.02 -7.46 -11.80
CA TRP A 44 8.49 -7.41 -10.44
C TRP A 44 8.26 -8.80 -9.80
N MET A 45 8.35 -9.88 -10.57
CA MET A 45 8.33 -11.28 -10.09
C MET A 45 9.72 -11.93 -10.13
N HIS A 46 10.47 -11.83 -9.02
CA HIS A 46 11.80 -12.42 -8.89
C HIS A 46 11.77 -13.94 -8.78
N GLN A 47 12.66 -14.63 -9.50
CA GLN A 47 12.77 -16.09 -9.49
C GLN A 47 13.65 -16.72 -8.39
N GLY A 48 14.35 -15.95 -7.54
CA GLY A 48 15.18 -16.49 -6.45
C GLY A 48 15.82 -15.40 -5.57
N PRO A 49 16.86 -15.73 -4.77
CA PRO A 49 17.67 -14.75 -4.03
C PRO A 49 18.23 -13.67 -4.98
N PRO A 50 18.60 -12.48 -4.47
CA PRO A 50 19.00 -11.33 -5.29
C PRO A 50 20.34 -11.61 -5.98
N LEU A 51 20.27 -12.29 -7.13
CA LEU A 51 21.37 -12.43 -8.07
C LEU A 51 21.16 -11.46 -9.25
N PRO A 52 22.24 -11.05 -9.94
CA PRO A 52 22.14 -10.08 -11.01
C PRO A 52 21.24 -10.62 -12.12
N ARG A 53 20.23 -9.82 -12.52
CA ARG A 53 19.35 -9.95 -13.69
C ARG A 53 19.53 -11.25 -14.48
N SER A 54 18.93 -12.34 -14.02
CA SER A 54 18.87 -13.56 -14.82
C SER A 54 17.65 -13.49 -15.75
N SER A 55 17.80 -14.08 -16.94
CA SER A 55 16.75 -14.31 -17.95
C SER A 55 15.58 -15.19 -17.47
N THR A 56 15.50 -15.46 -16.17
CA THR A 56 14.54 -16.38 -15.57
C THR A 56 13.36 -15.67 -14.90
N ASN A 57 13.39 -14.35 -14.67
CA ASN A 57 12.25 -13.68 -14.02
C ASN A 57 10.93 -13.91 -14.77
N LEU A 58 9.88 -14.28 -14.03
CA LEU A 58 8.53 -14.42 -14.58
C LEU A 58 8.02 -13.03 -14.96
N LYS A 59 7.49 -12.88 -16.17
CA LYS A 59 7.03 -11.60 -16.71
C LYS A 59 5.62 -11.79 -17.26
N PRO A 60 4.59 -11.61 -16.42
CA PRO A 60 3.24 -11.55 -16.94
C PRO A 60 3.16 -10.29 -17.80
N ILE A 61 2.32 -10.34 -18.84
CA ILE A 61 2.12 -9.20 -19.73
C ILE A 61 1.64 -7.98 -18.96
N GLY A 62 0.75 -8.21 -17.99
CA GLY A 62 0.27 -7.17 -17.12
C GLY A 62 -0.59 -7.73 -16.00
N PHE A 63 -1.29 -6.83 -15.36
CA PHE A 63 -2.23 -7.17 -14.32
C PHE A 63 -3.33 -6.12 -14.23
N ALA A 64 -4.51 -6.53 -13.76
CA ALA A 64 -5.56 -5.61 -13.37
C ALA A 64 -5.52 -5.39 -11.86
N THR A 65 -5.65 -4.14 -11.45
CA THR A 65 -5.72 -3.72 -10.04
C THR A 65 -6.51 -2.43 -9.92
N TYR A 66 -6.72 -1.94 -8.71
CA TYR A 66 -7.34 -0.63 -8.48
C TYR A 66 -6.37 0.51 -8.77
N ARG A 67 -6.90 1.65 -9.25
CA ARG A 67 -6.12 2.82 -9.72
C ARG A 67 -5.05 3.32 -8.75
N GLY A 68 -5.26 3.14 -7.45
CA GLY A 68 -4.30 3.52 -6.42
C GLY A 68 -3.32 2.44 -5.96
N MET A 69 -3.43 1.20 -6.46
CA MET A 69 -2.79 -0.01 -5.90
C MET A 69 -1.68 -0.58 -6.79
N TYR A 70 -1.01 0.30 -7.53
CA TYR A 70 0.20 -0.01 -8.30
C TYR A 70 1.17 1.16 -8.21
N HIS A 71 2.44 0.93 -8.49
CA HIS A 71 3.46 1.96 -8.61
C HIS A 71 3.77 2.16 -10.07
N ALA A 72 3.42 3.33 -10.59
CA ALA A 72 3.66 3.69 -11.98
C ALA A 72 5.16 3.76 -12.29
N THR A 73 5.53 3.27 -13.46
CA THR A 73 6.87 3.38 -14.03
C THR A 73 6.80 4.12 -15.35
N ALA A 74 7.93 4.71 -15.79
CA ALA A 74 8.01 5.31 -17.11
C ALA A 74 7.69 4.28 -18.21
N ALA A 75 7.03 4.74 -19.27
CA ALA A 75 6.80 3.92 -20.45
C ALA A 75 8.14 3.46 -21.06
N PRO A 76 8.22 2.22 -21.57
CA PRO A 76 9.35 1.76 -22.35
C PRO A 76 9.70 2.69 -23.52
N MET A 77 10.99 2.90 -23.78
CA MET A 77 11.46 3.67 -24.96
C MET A 77 11.32 2.90 -26.29
N ASP A 78 10.61 1.77 -26.34
CA ASP A 78 10.62 0.93 -27.53
C ASP A 78 9.67 1.41 -28.63
N HIS A 79 10.08 1.24 -29.88
CA HIS A 79 9.44 1.77 -31.10
C HIS A 79 8.09 1.15 -31.45
N VAL A 80 7.47 0.39 -30.56
CA VAL A 80 6.08 0.00 -30.78
C VAL A 80 5.26 1.24 -30.47
N HIS A 81 4.72 1.84 -31.53
CA HIS A 81 3.77 2.94 -31.46
C HIS A 81 2.54 2.52 -30.64
N TYR A 82 2.65 2.57 -29.32
CA TYR A 82 1.53 2.88 -28.44
C TYR A 82 1.05 4.23 -28.93
N ARG A 83 0.10 4.26 -29.87
CA ARG A 83 -0.31 5.49 -30.58
C ARG A 83 -0.61 6.57 -29.53
N PRO A 84 0.26 7.57 -29.35
CA PRO A 84 0.16 8.49 -28.21
C PRO A 84 -1.06 9.42 -28.32
N SER A 85 -1.72 9.45 -29.48
CA SER A 85 -2.77 10.41 -29.79
C SER A 85 -4.17 10.02 -29.30
N GLU A 86 -4.40 8.76 -28.87
CA GLU A 86 -5.78 8.31 -28.54
C GLU A 86 -5.90 7.55 -27.21
N HIS A 87 -4.83 6.94 -26.68
CA HIS A 87 -4.93 6.13 -25.46
C HIS A 87 -3.64 6.14 -24.61
N ALA A 88 -3.76 6.46 -23.32
CA ALA A 88 -2.64 6.47 -22.39
C ALA A 88 -2.49 5.10 -21.70
N PHE A 89 -1.41 4.40 -22.03
CA PHE A 89 -1.09 3.10 -21.43
C PHE A 89 -0.45 3.28 -20.04
N GLN A 90 -0.90 2.51 -19.06
CA GLN A 90 -0.31 2.46 -17.72
C GLN A 90 0.80 1.40 -17.68
N PHE A 91 1.92 1.77 -17.07
CA PHE A 91 3.05 0.86 -16.82
C PHE A 91 3.39 0.87 -15.35
N GLY A 92 3.77 -0.28 -14.79
CA GLY A 92 4.14 -0.32 -13.38
C GLY A 92 4.27 -1.71 -12.78
N GLU A 93 4.39 -1.73 -11.47
CA GLU A 93 4.36 -2.94 -10.64
C GLU A 93 3.23 -2.87 -9.59
N PRO A 94 2.69 -4.01 -9.14
CA PRO A 94 1.60 -3.99 -8.17
C PRO A 94 2.10 -3.60 -6.78
N GLU A 95 1.22 -3.01 -5.97
CA GLU A 95 1.50 -2.82 -4.55
C GLU A 95 1.64 -4.18 -3.85
N LYS A 96 2.83 -4.47 -3.34
CA LYS A 96 3.19 -5.78 -2.75
C LYS A 96 2.24 -6.19 -1.63
N LYS A 97 1.77 -5.24 -0.81
CA LYS A 97 0.83 -5.51 0.29
C LYS A 97 -0.60 -5.81 -0.18
N TRP A 98 -0.90 -5.61 -1.47
CA TRP A 98 -2.19 -5.82 -2.11
C TRP A 98 -2.18 -6.88 -3.21
N MET A 99 -1.11 -7.68 -3.30
CA MET A 99 -0.98 -8.72 -4.33
C MET A 99 -2.20 -9.64 -4.41
N GLY A 100 -2.83 -9.96 -3.27
CA GLY A 100 -4.06 -10.77 -3.16
C GLY A 100 -5.27 -10.27 -3.97
N TYR A 101 -5.26 -9.02 -4.40
CA TYR A 101 -6.35 -8.34 -5.12
C TYR A 101 -6.03 -8.10 -6.60
N VAL A 102 -4.89 -8.62 -7.05
CA VAL A 102 -4.42 -8.47 -8.42
C VAL A 102 -4.96 -9.62 -9.28
N VAL A 103 -5.46 -9.29 -10.47
CA VAL A 103 -5.79 -10.28 -11.50
C VAL A 103 -4.66 -10.28 -12.52
N LEU A 104 -3.99 -11.41 -12.70
CA LEU A 104 -2.88 -11.54 -13.66
C LEU A 104 -3.38 -11.63 -15.09
N PHE A 105 -2.63 -11.06 -16.03
CA PHE A 105 -2.94 -11.12 -17.45
C PHE A 105 -1.76 -11.70 -18.22
N GLU A 106 -2.04 -12.72 -19.03
CA GLU A 106 -1.07 -13.35 -19.92
C GLU A 106 -1.67 -13.46 -21.33
N SER A 107 -0.90 -13.00 -22.32
CA SER A 107 -1.33 -12.93 -23.72
C SER A 107 -0.57 -13.93 -24.55
N LYS A 108 -1.25 -14.57 -25.49
CA LYS A 108 -0.64 -15.41 -26.52
C LYS A 108 -1.32 -15.14 -27.86
N LEU A 109 -0.67 -15.39 -29.00
CA LEU A 109 -1.41 -15.41 -30.27
C LEU A 109 -2.35 -16.61 -30.38
N ARG A 110 -2.03 -17.69 -29.65
CA ARG A 110 -2.86 -18.88 -29.50
C ARG A 110 -2.59 -19.52 -28.15
N ILE A 111 -3.65 -19.81 -27.39
CA ILE A 111 -3.53 -20.50 -26.11
C ILE A 111 -3.04 -21.94 -26.34
N THR A 112 -2.07 -22.36 -25.52
CA THR A 112 -1.51 -23.71 -25.48
C THR A 112 -1.44 -24.21 -24.04
N ASP A 113 -1.28 -25.53 -23.85
CA ASP A 113 -1.09 -26.11 -22.51
C ASP A 113 0.19 -25.59 -21.84
N ALA A 114 1.22 -25.26 -22.62
CA ALA A 114 2.44 -24.64 -22.11
C ALA A 114 2.16 -23.23 -21.55
N ALA A 115 1.36 -22.42 -22.25
CA ALA A 115 0.94 -21.11 -21.78
C ALA A 115 0.06 -21.21 -20.52
N PHE A 116 -0.84 -22.19 -20.47
CA PHE A 116 -1.60 -22.47 -19.25
C PHE A 116 -0.69 -22.86 -18.08
N GLY A 117 0.27 -23.77 -18.30
CA GLY A 117 1.26 -24.15 -17.29
C GLY A 117 2.12 -22.97 -16.79
N GLN A 118 2.40 -21.99 -17.66
CA GLN A 118 3.06 -20.75 -17.27
C GLN A 118 2.21 -19.89 -16.33
N VAL A 119 0.91 -19.74 -16.63
CA VAL A 119 -0.02 -19.01 -15.75
C VAL A 119 -0.16 -19.70 -14.39
N VAL A 120 -0.24 -21.04 -14.37
CA VAL A 120 -0.23 -21.80 -13.12
C VAL A 120 1.03 -21.47 -12.30
N LYS A 121 2.22 -21.45 -12.93
CA LYS A 121 3.47 -21.06 -12.24
C LYS A 121 3.41 -19.66 -11.64
N TYR A 122 2.79 -18.68 -12.32
CA TYR A 122 2.62 -17.34 -11.76
C TYR A 122 1.73 -17.38 -10.51
N LEU A 123 0.57 -18.04 -10.61
CA LEU A 123 -0.39 -18.14 -9.51
C LEU A 123 0.23 -18.80 -8.27
N LEU A 124 0.95 -19.91 -8.46
CA LEU A 124 1.66 -20.61 -7.39
C LEU A 124 2.66 -19.71 -6.64
N ARG A 125 3.33 -18.83 -7.37
CA ARG A 125 4.43 -18.02 -6.82
C ARG A 125 3.92 -16.75 -6.14
N LEU A 126 2.88 -16.13 -6.69
CA LEU A 126 2.31 -14.90 -6.16
C LEU A 126 1.32 -15.14 -5.03
N PHE A 127 0.61 -16.27 -5.07
CA PHE A 127 -0.46 -16.59 -4.13
C PHE A 127 -0.21 -17.92 -3.39
N PRO A 128 0.97 -18.12 -2.78
CA PRO A 128 1.33 -19.42 -2.18
C PRO A 128 0.39 -19.83 -1.04
N THR A 129 -0.25 -18.86 -0.39
CA THR A 129 -1.09 -19.06 0.80
C THR A 129 -2.54 -18.60 0.62
N GLY A 130 -2.91 -18.03 -0.53
CA GLY A 130 -4.17 -17.32 -0.74
C GLY A 130 -4.88 -17.68 -2.04
N PHE A 131 -5.94 -16.92 -2.33
CA PHE A 131 -6.60 -16.97 -3.63
C PHE A 131 -5.80 -16.21 -4.68
N GLY A 132 -5.81 -16.70 -5.91
CA GLY A 132 -5.19 -16.04 -7.05
C GLY A 132 -6.13 -16.08 -8.25
N SER A 133 -6.10 -15.01 -9.04
CA SER A 133 -6.92 -14.87 -10.24
C SER A 133 -6.04 -14.54 -11.45
N ALA A 134 -6.31 -15.17 -12.58
CA ALA A 134 -5.60 -14.89 -13.82
C ALA A 134 -6.54 -14.97 -15.04
N VAL A 135 -6.22 -14.17 -16.04
CA VAL A 135 -6.79 -14.17 -17.38
C VAL A 135 -5.69 -14.59 -18.34
N LEU A 136 -5.86 -15.75 -18.97
CA LEU A 136 -5.05 -16.19 -20.10
C LEU A 136 -5.86 -15.94 -21.37
N PHE A 137 -5.33 -15.20 -22.32
CA PHE A 137 -6.09 -14.82 -23.51
C PHE A 137 -5.29 -14.91 -24.80
N ASP A 138 -6.02 -15.12 -25.90
CA ASP A 138 -5.51 -15.04 -27.26
C ASP A 138 -6.44 -14.27 -28.19
N LEU A 139 -6.15 -14.31 -29.50
CA LEU A 139 -6.89 -13.59 -30.51
C LEU A 139 -8.40 -13.92 -30.51
N ARG A 140 -8.82 -15.10 -30.05
CA ARG A 140 -10.20 -15.59 -30.18
C ARG A 140 -10.92 -15.79 -28.86
N SER A 141 -10.17 -16.08 -27.81
CA SER A 141 -10.72 -16.56 -26.55
C SER A 141 -9.96 -16.05 -25.33
N PHE A 142 -10.61 -16.19 -24.18
CA PHE A 142 -10.00 -15.95 -22.88
C PHE A 142 -10.42 -17.02 -21.89
N TRP A 143 -9.52 -17.33 -20.96
CA TRP A 143 -9.67 -18.30 -19.90
C TRP A 143 -9.54 -17.56 -18.57
N LEU A 144 -10.60 -17.61 -17.77
CA LEU A 144 -10.68 -17.08 -16.42
C LEU A 144 -10.28 -18.18 -15.45
N ILE A 145 -9.20 -17.97 -14.71
CA ILE A 145 -8.56 -18.99 -13.89
C ILE A 145 -8.53 -18.52 -12.45
N THR A 146 -9.06 -19.32 -11.54
CA THR A 146 -8.94 -19.10 -10.09
C THR A 146 -8.14 -20.22 -9.44
N SER A 147 -7.25 -19.87 -8.52
CA SER A 147 -6.50 -20.81 -7.69
C SER A 147 -6.71 -20.53 -6.21
N PHE A 148 -6.48 -21.55 -5.39
CA PHE A 148 -6.24 -21.41 -3.97
C PHE A 148 -4.97 -22.15 -3.60
N LYS A 149 -3.98 -21.42 -3.08
CA LYS A 149 -2.64 -21.93 -2.81
C LYS A 149 -2.08 -22.60 -4.07
N THR A 150 -1.85 -23.91 -4.02
CA THR A 150 -1.25 -24.67 -5.10
C THR A 150 -2.23 -25.30 -6.07
N VAL A 151 -3.54 -25.11 -5.86
CA VAL A 151 -4.59 -25.84 -6.57
C VAL A 151 -5.39 -24.89 -7.45
N ILE A 152 -5.57 -25.29 -8.72
CA ILE A 152 -6.51 -24.63 -9.63
C ILE A 152 -7.92 -25.07 -9.27
N LEU A 153 -8.78 -24.11 -8.92
CA LEU A 153 -10.16 -24.35 -8.53
C LEU A 153 -11.08 -24.37 -9.74
N HIS A 154 -10.95 -23.34 -10.60
CA HIS A 154 -11.83 -23.16 -11.75
C HIS A 154 -11.05 -22.63 -12.94
N VAL A 155 -11.43 -23.11 -14.13
CA VAL A 155 -11.00 -22.59 -15.43
C VAL A 155 -12.24 -22.44 -16.29
N LYS A 156 -12.68 -21.20 -16.51
CA LYS A 156 -13.84 -20.88 -17.35
C LYS A 156 -13.37 -20.28 -18.66
N LYS A 157 -13.78 -20.87 -19.79
CA LYS A 157 -13.34 -20.50 -21.13
C LYS A 157 -14.49 -19.86 -21.90
N ALA A 158 -14.21 -18.81 -22.65
CA ALA A 158 -15.18 -18.13 -23.51
C ALA A 158 -14.49 -17.51 -24.72
N ASN A 159 -15.23 -17.30 -25.82
CA ASN A 159 -14.73 -16.51 -26.94
C ASN A 159 -15.09 -15.04 -26.78
N TRP A 160 -14.28 -14.15 -27.35
CA TRP A 160 -14.50 -12.70 -27.27
C TRP A 160 -15.85 -12.28 -27.87
N VAL A 161 -16.27 -12.94 -28.95
CA VAL A 161 -17.49 -12.60 -29.70
C VAL A 161 -18.75 -13.29 -29.18
N ASP A 162 -18.63 -14.19 -28.19
CA ASP A 162 -19.80 -14.90 -27.64
C ASP A 162 -20.70 -13.93 -26.86
N GLY A 163 -22.02 -14.11 -26.97
CA GLY A 163 -22.98 -13.36 -26.18
C GLY A 163 -22.75 -13.55 -24.67
N GLY A 164 -22.65 -12.46 -23.92
CA GLY A 164 -22.43 -12.49 -22.47
C GLY A 164 -20.97 -12.64 -22.03
N SER A 165 -20.02 -12.82 -22.96
CA SER A 165 -18.58 -12.95 -22.63
C SER A 165 -18.03 -11.71 -21.90
N LYS A 166 -18.47 -10.51 -22.29
CA LYS A 166 -18.12 -9.24 -21.61
C LYS A 166 -18.59 -9.22 -20.16
N ALA A 167 -19.87 -9.51 -19.92
CA ALA A 167 -20.44 -9.54 -18.57
C ALA A 167 -19.78 -10.61 -17.69
N LEU A 168 -19.43 -11.75 -18.29
CA LEU A 168 -18.66 -12.79 -17.63
C LEU A 168 -17.28 -12.30 -17.18
N PHE A 169 -16.57 -11.61 -18.07
CA PHE A 169 -15.26 -11.04 -17.77
C PHE A 169 -15.36 -9.96 -16.68
N GLU A 170 -16.32 -9.03 -16.81
CA GLU A 170 -16.60 -7.98 -15.81
C GLU A 170 -16.86 -8.58 -14.43
N SER A 171 -17.74 -9.58 -14.34
CA SER A 171 -18.04 -10.25 -13.08
C SER A 171 -16.82 -10.91 -12.43
N PHE A 172 -15.87 -11.40 -13.23
CA PHE A 172 -14.67 -12.07 -12.72
C PHE A 172 -13.67 -11.09 -12.13
N VAL A 173 -13.50 -9.92 -12.74
CA VAL A 173 -12.56 -8.90 -12.24
C VAL A 173 -13.15 -8.08 -11.09
N SER A 174 -14.48 -7.97 -10.99
CA SER A 174 -15.17 -7.07 -10.05
C SER A 174 -15.31 -7.56 -8.60
N ASP A 175 -15.10 -8.84 -8.30
CA ASP A 175 -15.45 -9.41 -6.99
C ASP A 175 -14.46 -9.03 -5.87
N GLN A 176 -14.58 -7.82 -5.30
CA GLN A 176 -13.75 -7.38 -4.18
C GLN A 176 -14.50 -6.46 -3.20
N THR A 177 -14.94 -7.05 -2.09
CA THR A 177 -15.73 -6.40 -1.04
C THR A 177 -15.12 -5.12 -0.46
N TRP A 178 -13.78 -5.02 -0.42
CA TRP A 178 -13.12 -3.86 0.18
C TRP A 178 -13.26 -2.57 -0.62
N MET A 179 -13.22 -2.69 -1.94
CA MET A 179 -13.19 -1.52 -2.81
C MET A 179 -14.54 -0.88 -2.96
N HIS A 180 -15.61 -1.66 -2.85
CA HIS A 180 -16.95 -1.11 -2.68
C HIS A 180 -17.01 -0.18 -1.45
N ARG A 181 -16.39 -0.57 -0.33
CA ARG A 181 -16.36 0.25 0.88
C ARG A 181 -15.50 1.50 0.70
N LEU A 182 -14.31 1.37 0.10
CA LEU A 182 -13.46 2.52 -0.20
C LEU A 182 -14.18 3.53 -1.12
N ARG A 183 -14.83 3.07 -2.18
CA ARG A 183 -15.61 3.91 -3.10
C ARG A 183 -16.77 4.61 -2.39
N THR A 184 -17.51 3.88 -1.57
CA THR A 184 -18.63 4.44 -0.79
C THR A 184 -18.16 5.61 0.09
N VAL A 185 -17.03 5.42 0.77
CA VAL A 185 -16.43 6.44 1.64
C VAL A 185 -15.88 7.63 0.82
N CYS A 186 -15.18 7.36 -0.28
CA CYS A 186 -14.69 8.42 -1.16
C CYS A 186 -15.81 9.31 -1.70
N LEU A 187 -16.94 8.71 -2.11
CA LEU A 187 -18.13 9.43 -2.53
C LEU A 187 -18.72 10.28 -1.40
N ALA A 188 -18.86 9.71 -0.19
CA ALA A 188 -19.40 10.42 0.97
C ALA A 188 -18.54 11.62 1.41
N LEU A 189 -17.22 11.49 1.27
CA LEU A 189 -16.25 12.51 1.68
C LEU A 189 -15.87 13.50 0.57
N GLY A 190 -16.37 13.30 -0.66
CA GLY A 190 -16.00 14.14 -1.80
C GLY A 190 -14.51 14.08 -2.16
N VAL A 191 -13.90 12.90 -2.00
CA VAL A 191 -12.48 12.65 -2.33
C VAL A 191 -12.38 11.57 -3.40
N ASP A 192 -11.25 11.53 -4.12
CA ASP A 192 -10.88 10.43 -5.01
C ASP A 192 -9.54 9.83 -4.56
N VAL A 193 -9.40 8.51 -4.70
CA VAL A 193 -8.10 7.85 -4.50
C VAL A 193 -7.14 8.35 -5.56
N MET A 194 -5.92 8.71 -5.17
CA MET A 194 -4.91 9.15 -6.13
C MET A 194 -4.55 8.04 -7.11
N GLU A 195 -4.23 8.41 -8.35
CA GLU A 195 -3.70 7.47 -9.35
C GLU A 195 -2.27 7.09 -8.97
N SER A 196 -1.99 5.79 -8.91
CA SER A 196 -0.70 5.21 -8.56
C SER A 196 -0.16 5.57 -7.16
N GLY A 197 0.37 4.58 -6.45
CA GLY A 197 1.07 4.76 -5.17
C GLY A 197 0.19 5.36 -4.07
N ALA A 198 -1.13 5.16 -4.16
CA ALA A 198 -2.05 5.72 -3.19
C ALA A 198 -2.09 4.91 -1.89
N PHE A 199 -1.75 3.63 -1.91
CA PHE A 199 -1.74 2.86 -0.67
C PHE A 199 -0.56 3.27 0.23
N LEU A 200 -0.87 3.84 1.40
CA LEU A 200 0.13 4.33 2.35
C LEU A 200 0.50 3.26 3.38
N GLY A 201 -0.45 2.40 3.75
CA GLY A 201 -0.15 1.34 4.72
C GLY A 201 -1.36 0.58 5.24
N ARG A 202 -1.08 -0.51 5.94
CA ARG A 202 -2.06 -1.32 6.67
C ARG A 202 -1.54 -1.52 8.08
N GLY A 203 -2.35 -1.13 9.06
CA GLY A 203 -2.14 -1.46 10.47
C GLY A 203 -2.83 -2.77 10.83
N ALA A 204 -2.87 -3.07 12.13
CA ALA A 204 -3.62 -4.22 12.64
C ALA A 204 -5.12 -4.13 12.29
N TYR A 205 -5.66 -2.90 12.29
CA TYR A 205 -7.10 -2.63 12.32
C TYR A 205 -7.64 -1.90 11.08
N GLY A 206 -6.75 -1.40 10.22
CA GLY A 206 -7.17 -0.52 9.13
C GLY A 206 -6.18 -0.43 7.97
N ARG A 207 -6.60 0.32 6.96
CA ARG A 207 -5.86 0.63 5.73
C ARG A 207 -5.83 2.14 5.53
N VAL A 208 -4.73 2.64 5.01
CA VAL A 208 -4.52 4.07 4.79
C VAL A 208 -4.26 4.30 3.32
N PHE A 209 -4.98 5.25 2.74
CA PHE A 209 -4.89 5.62 1.33
C PHE A 209 -4.64 7.12 1.17
N LYS A 210 -3.84 7.49 0.19
CA LYS A 210 -3.67 8.85 -0.29
C LYS A 210 -4.85 9.20 -1.18
N VAL A 211 -5.57 10.25 -0.83
CA VAL A 211 -6.73 10.72 -1.55
C VAL A 211 -6.59 12.20 -1.89
N GLU A 212 -7.28 12.64 -2.93
CA GLU A 212 -7.37 14.04 -3.33
C GLU A 212 -8.81 14.52 -3.12
N ARG A 213 -9.00 15.63 -2.41
CA ARG A 213 -10.31 16.26 -2.28
C ARG A 213 -10.72 16.93 -3.58
N LYS A 214 -11.95 16.69 -4.02
CA LYS A 214 -12.48 17.22 -5.29
C LYS A 214 -12.56 18.75 -5.31
N ALA A 215 -12.90 19.35 -4.18
CA ALA A 215 -13.18 20.77 -4.07
C ALA A 215 -11.95 21.68 -4.24
N ASP A 216 -10.82 21.30 -3.65
CA ASP A 216 -9.62 22.14 -3.52
C ASP A 216 -8.33 21.44 -3.96
N LYS A 217 -8.43 20.19 -4.44
CA LYS A 217 -7.27 19.35 -4.82
C LYS A 217 -6.29 19.11 -3.69
N LYS A 218 -6.72 19.26 -2.43
CA LYS A 218 -5.89 18.98 -1.25
C LYS A 218 -5.66 17.47 -1.14
N VAL A 219 -4.40 17.12 -0.93
CA VAL A 219 -3.96 15.73 -0.72
C VAL A 219 -4.11 15.38 0.77
N LEU A 220 -4.79 14.28 1.05
CA LEU A 220 -5.14 13.81 2.39
C LEU A 220 -4.84 12.31 2.54
N ALA A 221 -4.70 11.85 3.78
CA ALA A 221 -4.65 10.43 4.13
C ALA A 221 -6.05 9.99 4.62
N LEU A 222 -6.63 9.00 3.96
CA LEU A 222 -7.88 8.35 4.35
C LEU A 222 -7.56 7.05 5.09
N LYS A 223 -7.80 7.01 6.40
CA LYS A 223 -7.75 5.80 7.22
C LYS A 223 -9.13 5.14 7.21
N LEU A 224 -9.19 3.86 6.87
CA LEU A 224 -10.41 3.05 6.79
C LEU A 224 -10.27 1.84 7.71
N VAL A 225 -11.27 1.57 8.55
CA VAL A 225 -11.30 0.42 9.46
C VAL A 225 -12.56 -0.42 9.26
N ASP A 226 -12.51 -1.69 9.65
CA ASP A 226 -13.69 -2.55 9.77
C ASP A 226 -14.55 -2.16 10.99
N SER A 227 -15.79 -2.64 11.01
CA SER A 227 -16.73 -2.41 12.11
C SER A 227 -16.21 -2.85 13.48
N SER A 228 -15.33 -3.85 13.54
CA SER A 228 -14.70 -4.33 14.79
C SER A 228 -13.73 -3.33 15.41
N SER A 229 -13.25 -2.35 14.65
CA SER A 229 -12.20 -1.41 15.07
C SER A 229 -12.65 0.05 14.97
N THR A 230 -13.96 0.25 14.86
CA THR A 230 -14.54 1.59 14.80
C THR A 230 -14.30 2.37 16.09
N SER A 231 -14.36 1.72 17.25
CA SER A 231 -14.02 2.34 18.56
C SER A 231 -12.58 2.85 18.60
N ASP A 232 -11.64 2.13 17.98
CA ASP A 232 -10.23 2.50 17.96
C ASP A 232 -10.01 3.75 17.12
N LEU A 233 -10.75 3.85 16.01
CA LEU A 233 -10.70 5.04 15.15
C LEU A 233 -11.31 6.28 15.83
N TYR A 234 -12.35 6.12 16.65
CA TYR A 234 -12.88 7.24 17.47
C TYR A 234 -11.87 7.70 18.52
N ARG A 235 -11.17 6.76 19.18
CA ARG A 235 -10.11 7.10 20.14
C ARG A 235 -8.98 7.88 19.47
N GLU A 236 -8.57 7.45 18.27
CA GLU A 236 -7.55 8.12 17.49
C GLU A 236 -7.98 9.51 17.01
N GLU A 237 -9.21 9.67 16.52
CA GLU A 237 -9.76 10.98 16.14
C GLU A 237 -9.65 11.96 17.33
N LEU A 238 -10.15 11.54 18.50
CA LEU A 238 -10.12 12.36 19.71
C LEU A 238 -8.68 12.71 20.12
N ALA A 239 -7.77 11.74 20.09
CA ALA A 239 -6.37 11.95 20.45
C ALA A 239 -5.66 12.92 19.49
N LEU A 240 -5.88 12.77 18.18
CA LEU A 240 -5.31 13.66 17.17
C LEU A 240 -5.88 15.08 17.29
N THR A 241 -7.18 15.23 17.56
CA THR A 241 -7.79 16.55 17.80
C THR A 241 -7.21 17.22 19.05
N ASN A 242 -7.04 16.48 20.14
CA ASN A 242 -6.46 17.02 21.37
C ASN A 242 -4.97 17.39 21.20
N ALA A 243 -4.24 16.65 20.37
CA ALA A 243 -2.83 16.89 20.09
C ALA A 243 -2.57 17.91 18.96
N GLU A 244 -3.60 18.41 18.27
CA GLU A 244 -3.45 19.28 17.09
C GLU A 244 -2.60 20.53 17.38
N LEU A 245 -2.84 21.18 18.53
CA LEU A 245 -2.13 22.41 18.94
C LEU A 245 -0.66 22.18 19.32
N THR A 246 -0.22 20.92 19.45
CA THR A 246 1.19 20.61 19.69
C THR A 246 2.05 20.91 18.47
N GLY A 247 1.46 20.82 17.27
CA GLY A 247 2.19 20.90 16.01
C GLY A 247 3.14 19.72 15.74
N LEU A 248 3.06 18.65 16.55
CA LEU A 248 3.92 17.46 16.52
C LEU A 248 3.22 16.23 15.92
N THR A 249 1.90 16.30 15.70
CA THR A 249 1.10 15.21 15.15
C THR A 249 0.53 15.58 13.79
N ALA A 250 0.08 14.57 13.04
CA ALA A 250 -0.91 14.83 12.01
C ALA A 250 -2.23 15.34 12.63
N HIS A 251 -3.08 15.98 11.84
CA HIS A 251 -4.36 16.53 12.29
C HIS A 251 -5.53 15.97 11.50
N VAL A 252 -6.68 15.92 12.15
CA VAL A 252 -7.95 15.48 11.56
C VAL A 252 -8.47 16.61 10.67
N GLU A 253 -8.66 16.32 9.39
CA GLU A 253 -9.19 17.30 8.44
C GLU A 253 -10.72 17.39 8.51
N HIS A 254 -11.35 16.24 8.71
CA HIS A 254 -12.79 16.10 8.78
C HIS A 254 -13.10 14.99 9.79
N GLY A 255 -14.15 15.21 10.59
CA GLY A 255 -14.59 14.22 11.56
C GLY A 255 -14.95 12.88 10.91
N LEU A 256 -14.96 11.84 11.75
CA LEU A 256 -15.12 10.44 11.37
C LEU A 256 -16.46 10.20 10.64
N VAL A 257 -16.41 9.39 9.58
CA VAL A 257 -17.58 8.97 8.80
C VAL A 257 -17.81 7.47 8.94
N ASN A 258 -19.02 7.11 9.39
CA ASN A 258 -19.46 5.72 9.46
C ASN A 258 -20.05 5.26 8.13
N PHE A 259 -19.87 3.99 7.80
CA PHE A 259 -20.49 3.35 6.63
C PHE A 259 -20.84 1.89 6.96
N PRO A 260 -21.69 1.22 6.13
CA PRO A 260 -21.97 -0.19 6.30
C PRO A 260 -20.70 -1.04 6.32
N GLY A 261 -20.35 -1.57 7.51
CA GLY A 261 -19.18 -2.41 7.72
C GLY A 261 -17.93 -1.70 8.24
N GLY A 262 -17.98 -0.41 8.61
CA GLY A 262 -16.81 0.24 9.21
C GLY A 262 -16.89 1.77 9.37
N ALA A 263 -15.72 2.38 9.56
CA ALA A 263 -15.57 3.81 9.73
C ALA A 263 -14.31 4.34 9.02
N ALA A 264 -14.31 5.64 8.74
CA ALA A 264 -13.24 6.32 8.00
C ALA A 264 -12.87 7.66 8.62
N LEU A 265 -11.60 8.04 8.54
CA LEU A 265 -11.05 9.29 9.05
C LEU A 265 -10.12 9.93 8.00
N LEU A 266 -10.24 11.24 7.79
CA LEU A 266 -9.33 12.01 6.94
C LEU A 266 -8.31 12.75 7.81
N VAL A 267 -7.04 12.54 7.49
CA VAL A 267 -5.89 13.06 8.22
C VAL A 267 -4.95 13.78 7.26
N THR A 268 -4.26 14.80 7.74
CA THR A 268 -3.29 15.60 7.00
C THR A 268 -2.14 16.03 7.92
N PRO A 269 -0.94 16.29 7.39
CA PRO A 269 -0.50 16.09 6.01
C PRO A 269 -0.26 14.61 5.67
N VAL A 270 -0.13 14.33 4.37
CA VAL A 270 0.41 13.05 3.89
C VAL A 270 1.94 13.14 3.84
N GLY A 271 2.61 12.34 4.66
CA GLY A 271 4.08 12.24 4.67
C GLY A 271 4.58 10.88 4.18
N ALA A 272 5.89 10.78 3.99
CA ALA A 272 6.56 9.51 3.75
C ALA A 272 6.87 8.82 5.10
N PRO A 273 6.84 7.49 5.20
CA PRO A 273 7.30 6.81 6.41
C PRO A 273 8.75 7.18 6.72
N LEU A 274 9.06 7.42 7.99
CA LEU A 274 10.43 7.69 8.41
C LEU A 274 11.33 6.48 8.06
N PRO A 275 12.44 6.68 7.31
CA PRO A 275 13.43 5.64 7.09
C PRO A 275 14.00 5.15 8.41
N ARG A 276 14.58 3.94 8.41
CA ARG A 276 15.27 3.45 9.60
C ARG A 276 16.38 4.46 9.98
N PRO A 277 16.44 4.93 11.24
CA PRO A 277 17.53 5.79 11.68
C PRO A 277 18.85 5.01 11.57
N THR A 278 19.84 5.64 10.95
CA THR A 278 21.19 5.10 10.72
C THR A 278 22.29 5.94 11.39
N THR A 279 21.95 7.15 11.80
CA THR A 279 22.86 8.10 12.45
C THR A 279 22.39 8.43 13.88
N LEU A 280 23.34 8.87 14.72
CA LEU A 280 23.01 9.35 16.06
C LEU A 280 22.00 10.50 16.02
N GLN A 281 22.16 11.44 15.08
CA GLN A 281 21.28 12.60 14.98
C GLN A 281 19.83 12.20 14.66
N GLU A 282 19.62 11.20 13.82
CA GLU A 282 18.27 10.69 13.52
C GLU A 282 17.62 10.04 14.76
N VAL A 283 18.40 9.33 15.59
CA VAL A 283 17.92 8.76 16.85
C VAL A 283 17.60 9.87 17.85
N VAL A 284 18.47 10.86 18.00
CA VAL A 284 18.25 12.03 18.85
C VAL A 284 16.98 12.78 18.44
N ASN A 285 16.79 13.05 17.14
CA ASN A 285 15.60 13.72 16.64
C ASN A 285 14.30 12.99 16.99
N LEU A 286 14.31 11.64 17.02
CA LEU A 286 13.15 10.84 17.43
C LEU A 286 12.83 10.99 18.92
N PHE A 287 13.85 10.96 19.78
CA PHE A 287 13.68 11.15 21.22
C PHE A 287 13.32 12.59 21.58
N ASP A 288 13.86 13.57 20.86
CA ASP A 288 13.47 14.97 21.00
C ASP A 288 12.01 15.17 20.59
N LEU A 289 11.55 14.52 19.51
CA LEU A 289 10.15 14.58 19.09
C LEU A 289 9.21 13.94 20.13
N LEU A 290 9.65 12.88 20.81
CA LEU A 290 8.89 12.25 21.90
C LEU A 290 8.85 13.16 23.14
N SER A 291 10.01 13.69 23.55
CA SER A 291 10.13 14.63 24.68
C SER A 291 9.26 15.87 24.49
N GLN A 292 9.27 16.47 23.30
CA GLN A 292 8.39 17.59 22.98
C GLN A 292 6.90 17.24 23.09
N LEU A 293 6.51 16.00 22.78
CA LEU A 293 5.12 15.55 22.93
C LEU A 293 4.74 15.44 24.42
N HIS A 294 5.63 14.86 25.23
CA HIS A 294 5.45 14.75 26.68
C HIS A 294 5.42 16.13 27.36
N GLU A 295 6.25 17.08 26.93
CA GLU A 295 6.22 18.49 27.39
C GLU A 295 4.88 19.18 27.12
N LYS A 296 4.12 18.70 26.11
CA LYS A 296 2.78 19.18 25.79
C LYS A 296 1.66 18.38 26.45
N ASN A 297 1.99 17.57 27.47
CA ASN A 297 1.06 16.73 28.22
C ASN A 297 0.35 15.67 27.35
N VAL A 298 1.02 15.13 26.34
CA VAL A 298 0.49 14.06 25.50
C VAL A 298 1.39 12.83 25.57
N ILE A 299 0.85 11.68 26.01
CA ILE A 299 1.48 10.37 25.84
C ILE A 299 1.07 9.81 24.48
N HIS A 300 2.01 9.22 23.74
CA HIS A 300 1.69 8.59 22.47
C HIS A 300 1.05 7.20 22.68
N GLY A 301 1.57 6.40 23.61
CA GLY A 301 1.11 5.05 23.94
C GLY A 301 1.65 3.94 23.04
N ASP A 302 2.10 4.27 21.84
CA ASP A 302 2.80 3.36 20.92
C ASP A 302 3.82 4.10 20.03
N PRO A 303 4.75 4.90 20.62
CA PRO A 303 5.72 5.68 19.86
C PRO A 303 6.77 4.75 19.25
N ARG A 304 6.60 4.47 17.96
CA ARG A 304 7.53 3.63 17.20
C ARG A 304 8.02 4.40 15.99
N ALA A 305 9.23 4.12 15.52
CA ALA A 305 9.76 4.77 14.31
C ALA A 305 8.81 4.64 13.09
N PRO A 306 8.09 3.51 12.87
CA PRO A 306 7.07 3.41 11.82
C PRO A 306 5.82 4.29 12.01
N ASN A 307 5.59 4.80 13.23
CA ASN A 307 4.50 5.72 13.56
C ASN A 307 4.95 7.20 13.43
N VAL A 308 6.05 7.45 12.73
CA VAL A 308 6.52 8.79 12.35
C VAL A 308 6.49 8.95 10.85
N ILE A 309 5.95 10.08 10.39
CA ILE A 309 6.00 10.51 8.99
C ILE A 309 6.93 11.71 8.82
N VAL A 310 7.57 11.78 7.66
CA VAL A 310 8.38 12.90 7.20
C VAL A 310 7.56 13.71 6.22
N VAL A 311 7.44 15.01 6.48
CA VAL A 311 6.70 15.97 5.66
C VAL A 311 7.65 17.08 5.25
N LYS A 312 7.59 17.50 3.99
CA LYS A 312 8.33 18.67 3.53
C LYS A 312 7.60 19.95 3.94
N ASP A 313 8.28 20.78 4.73
CA ASP A 313 7.84 22.10 5.14
C ASP A 313 8.95 23.11 4.82
N ASN A 314 8.71 23.98 3.82
CA ASN A 314 9.69 24.97 3.35
C ASN A 314 11.09 24.37 3.10
N ASP A 315 11.14 23.26 2.33
CA ASP A 315 12.33 22.46 2.03
C ASP A 315 13.03 21.77 3.21
N LYS A 316 12.48 21.90 4.43
CA LYS A 316 12.94 21.18 5.62
C LYS A 316 12.06 19.97 5.89
N ASP A 317 12.69 18.91 6.38
CA ASP A 317 11.97 17.74 6.86
C ASP A 317 11.39 18.02 8.24
N LYS A 318 10.07 17.96 8.33
CA LYS A 318 9.32 17.99 9.58
C LYS A 318 8.85 16.58 9.91
N LEU A 319 9.13 16.14 11.13
CA LEU A 319 8.66 14.86 11.65
C LEU A 319 7.32 15.06 12.36
N LEU A 320 6.37 14.16 12.12
CA LEU A 320 5.08 14.15 12.81
C LEU A 320 4.74 12.74 13.29
N TRP A 321 4.18 12.65 14.50
CA TRP A 321 3.57 11.43 15.03
C TRP A 321 2.20 11.15 14.38
N ILE A 322 1.91 9.86 14.20
CA ILE A 322 0.64 9.32 13.74
C ILE A 322 0.27 8.10 14.62
N ASP A 323 -0.98 7.61 14.50
CA ASP A 323 -1.43 6.39 15.21
C ASP A 323 -1.49 6.57 16.74
N LEU A 324 -2.18 7.62 17.21
CA LEU A 324 -2.36 7.96 18.63
C LEU A 324 -3.54 7.19 19.28
N VAL A 325 -3.84 5.97 18.82
CA VAL A 325 -4.97 5.16 19.32
C VAL A 325 -4.86 4.88 20.83
N GLU A 326 -3.62 4.71 21.31
CA GLU A 326 -3.30 4.39 22.71
C GLU A 326 -2.87 5.63 23.51
N ALA A 327 -3.14 6.83 23.01
CA ALA A 327 -2.77 8.06 23.71
C ALA A 327 -3.53 8.22 25.04
N LEU A 328 -2.82 8.74 26.03
CA LEU A 328 -3.29 8.91 27.41
C LEU A 328 -2.81 10.26 27.97
N GLU A 329 -3.32 10.63 29.15
CA GLU A 329 -2.77 11.73 29.95
C GLU A 329 -1.38 11.37 30.49
N VAL A 330 -0.51 12.37 30.63
CA VAL A 330 0.87 12.18 31.08
C VAL A 330 0.92 11.76 32.55
N ALA A 331 1.62 10.65 32.78
CA ALA A 331 2.13 10.23 34.08
C ALA A 331 3.54 9.64 33.89
N PRO A 332 4.45 9.73 34.88
CA PRO A 332 5.83 9.25 34.74
C PRO A 332 5.94 7.82 34.19
N ALA A 333 5.13 6.90 34.70
CA ALA A 333 5.09 5.51 34.23
C ALA A 333 4.74 5.36 32.73
N PHE A 334 3.93 6.27 32.19
CA PHE A 334 3.59 6.28 30.77
C PHE A 334 4.72 6.90 29.92
N CYS A 335 5.43 7.90 30.43
CA CYS A 335 6.64 8.42 29.78
C CYS A 335 7.73 7.34 29.69
N THR A 336 7.96 6.57 30.77
CA THR A 336 8.85 5.39 30.77
C THR A 336 8.42 4.39 29.71
N THR A 337 7.12 4.08 29.65
CA THR A 337 6.57 3.10 28.71
C THR A 337 6.79 3.54 27.26
N ASP A 338 6.50 4.80 26.94
CA ASP A 338 6.71 5.40 25.63
C ASP A 338 8.19 5.32 25.21
N ALA A 339 9.11 5.76 26.07
CA ALA A 339 10.55 5.71 25.80
C ALA A 339 11.05 4.27 25.62
N ALA A 340 10.51 3.31 26.38
CA ALA A 340 10.84 1.90 26.23
C ALA A 340 10.34 1.32 24.89
N ILE A 341 9.12 1.67 24.45
CA ILE A 341 8.56 1.24 23.16
C ILE A 341 9.40 1.80 22.01
N LEU A 342 9.76 3.09 22.06
CA LEU A 342 10.58 3.71 21.03
C LEU A 342 11.98 3.08 20.97
N THR A 343 12.60 2.84 22.13
CA THR A 343 13.89 2.15 22.25
C THR A 343 13.85 0.78 21.57
N ARG A 344 12.86 -0.06 21.92
CA ARG A 344 12.68 -1.38 21.29
C ARG A 344 12.44 -1.28 19.80
N SER A 345 11.65 -0.30 19.35
CA SER A 345 11.38 -0.07 17.93
C SER A 345 12.66 0.24 17.15
N ILE A 346 13.56 1.05 17.69
CA ILE A 346 14.83 1.42 17.03
C ILE A 346 15.80 0.23 16.99
N LEU A 347 15.87 -0.53 18.09
CA LEU A 347 16.74 -1.71 18.23
C LEU A 347 16.17 -2.98 17.55
N ARG A 348 14.92 -2.95 17.07
CA ARG A 348 14.19 -4.11 16.52
C ARG A 348 14.00 -5.25 17.52
N LEU A 349 13.84 -4.89 18.79
CA LEU A 349 13.54 -5.85 19.84
C LEU A 349 12.03 -6.18 19.83
N PRO A 350 11.64 -7.41 20.23
CA PRO A 350 10.23 -7.75 20.42
C PRO A 350 9.55 -6.78 21.40
N HIS A 351 8.30 -6.42 21.16
CA HIS A 351 7.59 -5.39 21.94
C HIS A 351 7.56 -5.66 23.46
N ARG A 352 7.60 -6.93 23.88
CA ARG A 352 7.56 -7.35 25.30
C ARG A 352 8.91 -7.79 25.88
N SER A 353 10.01 -7.64 25.13
CA SER A 353 11.32 -8.00 25.69
C SER A 353 11.75 -7.00 26.75
N LEU A 354 12.49 -7.46 27.75
CA LEU A 354 13.15 -6.58 28.71
C LEU A 354 14.23 -5.77 28.00
N LEU A 355 14.47 -4.55 28.48
CA LEU A 355 15.64 -3.79 28.12
C LEU A 355 16.76 -4.20 29.09
N GLU A 356 17.98 -4.34 28.59
CA GLU A 356 19.14 -4.60 29.43
C GLU A 356 19.77 -3.28 29.89
N GLU A 357 20.49 -3.30 31.00
CA GLU A 357 21.28 -2.15 31.44
C GLU A 357 22.34 -1.77 30.39
N PRO A 358 22.60 -0.47 30.12
CA PRO A 358 22.09 0.69 30.87
C PRO A 358 20.74 1.24 30.37
N LEU A 359 20.09 0.61 29.38
CA LEU A 359 18.91 1.17 28.72
C LEU A 359 17.68 1.19 29.61
N GLU A 360 17.52 0.20 30.48
CA GLU A 360 16.43 0.16 31.47
C GLU A 360 16.50 1.37 32.40
N SER A 361 17.63 1.56 33.09
CA SER A 361 17.82 2.70 34.00
C SER A 361 17.67 4.06 33.32
N LEU A 362 18.20 4.23 32.10
CA LEU A 362 18.06 5.49 31.34
C LEU A 362 16.62 5.76 30.89
N THR A 363 15.84 4.70 30.65
CA THR A 363 14.42 4.83 30.30
C THR A 363 13.60 5.25 31.52
N ASP A 364 13.91 4.70 32.70
CA ASP A 364 13.29 5.11 33.96
C ASP A 364 13.63 6.56 34.32
N GLU A 365 14.90 6.94 34.18
CA GLU A 365 15.35 8.32 34.42
C GLU A 365 14.65 9.34 33.49
N TYR A 366 14.47 8.97 32.21
CA TYR A 366 13.66 9.77 31.29
C TYR A 366 12.20 9.85 31.73
N GLY A 367 11.60 8.74 32.19
CA GLY A 367 10.21 8.72 32.62
C GLY A 367 9.92 9.64 33.81
N GLU A 368 10.84 9.70 34.77
CA GLU A 368 10.77 10.62 35.92
C GLU A 368 10.96 12.09 35.50
N ALA A 369 11.81 12.34 34.50
CA ALA A 369 12.08 13.69 33.99
C ALA A 369 12.32 13.67 32.46
N PRO A 370 11.27 13.86 31.63
CA PRO A 370 11.34 13.71 30.17
C PRO A 370 11.93 14.95 29.48
N THR A 371 13.08 15.43 29.99
CA THR A 371 13.80 16.59 29.48
C THR A 371 14.61 16.23 28.22
N SER A 372 14.94 17.23 27.40
CA SER A 372 15.81 17.04 26.23
C SER A 372 17.20 16.47 26.61
N GLU A 373 17.74 16.80 27.80
CA GLU A 373 19.00 16.22 28.28
C GLU A 373 18.89 14.71 28.51
N ASN A 374 17.85 14.26 29.22
CA ASN A 374 17.61 12.83 29.46
C ASN A 374 17.27 12.10 28.15
N ALA A 375 16.49 12.73 27.27
CA ALA A 375 16.19 12.23 25.93
C ALA A 375 17.48 11.99 25.11
N HIS A 376 18.40 12.96 25.14
CA HIS A 376 19.67 12.88 24.42
C HIS A 376 20.61 11.80 24.97
N ARG A 377 20.67 11.67 26.31
CA ARG A 377 21.44 10.60 26.98
C ARG A 377 20.91 9.21 26.59
N LEU A 378 19.60 9.01 26.64
CA LEU A 378 18.97 7.77 26.22
C LEU A 378 19.20 7.50 24.73
N ALA A 379 18.98 8.48 23.86
CA ALA A 379 19.23 8.38 22.41
C ALA A 379 20.68 7.94 22.09
N THR A 380 21.65 8.49 22.82
CA THR A 380 23.07 8.14 22.65
C THR A 380 23.33 6.68 23.02
N ALA A 381 22.78 6.21 24.14
CA ALA A 381 22.91 4.81 24.56
C ALA A 381 22.22 3.86 23.57
N VAL A 382 21.01 4.21 23.10
CA VAL A 382 20.28 3.44 22.08
C VAL A 382 21.11 3.33 20.79
N PHE A 383 21.66 4.45 20.30
CA PHE A 383 22.49 4.44 19.10
C PHE A 383 23.75 3.58 19.27
N GLN A 384 24.41 3.64 20.42
CA GLN A 384 25.55 2.77 20.71
C GLN A 384 25.16 1.28 20.64
N SER A 385 24.02 0.92 21.23
CA SER A 385 23.50 -0.45 21.21
C SER A 385 23.15 -0.94 19.80
N THR A 386 22.71 -0.06 18.89
CA THR A 386 22.46 -0.48 17.48
C THR A 386 23.71 -1.01 16.78
N LYS A 387 24.90 -0.58 17.18
CA LYS A 387 26.18 -1.03 16.58
C LYS A 387 26.60 -2.41 17.05
N PHE A 388 26.09 -2.88 18.18
CA PHE A 388 26.39 -4.20 18.74
C PHE A 388 25.37 -5.28 18.35
N SER A 389 24.22 -4.87 17.80
CA SER A 389 23.16 -5.78 17.35
C SER A 389 23.16 -6.06 15.84
N ALA A 390 24.23 -5.66 15.12
CA ALA A 390 24.34 -5.80 13.66
C ALA A 390 25.03 -7.09 13.22
#